data_AF-A0A0J8RI65-F1
#
_entry.id   AF-A0A0J8RI65-F1
#
_cell.length_a   1.000
_cell.length_b   1.000
_cell.length_c   1.000
_cell.angle_alpha   90.00
_cell.angle_beta   90.00
_cell.angle_gamma   90.00
#
_symmetry.space_group_name_H-M   'P 1'
#
loop_
_entity.id
_entity.type
_entity.pdbx_description
1 polymer ?
#
loop_
_entity_poly.entity_id
_entity_poly.type
_entity_poly.pdbx_seq_one_letter_code
_entity_poly.pdbx_strand_id
1 'polypeptide(L)'
;MYITTEGVKSSLTKSPTDSSRITMQATGALSWRRSDIKYRKNEAFVDVIEDVNLLMSATGTVLRADVNGQIIMRAYLSGTPECKFGLNDRLLLDGDEASGRARATRAAAGSVTLEDCQFHQCVRLGRFDADRIISFVPPDGEFELMRYRATENVNLPFKVHPIVREIGTTKVEYSIAIKANYGNKLFATNVVIRIPTPLNAAKVSERTTQGRAKYEPEHNNIVWKIARFSGQSEYVLTAEATLTSTTSQKAWSRPPLSLSFNLLMFTSSGLLVRYLKVFEKNNYSSVKWVRYMTRAGSYEIRILDRYPLFGSLLDVNTFPTILSLIEKLRRGSQISGPTISFHPMLVRGAFGKSTRFIEEIVGFRPMMFDGHEIHC
;
A
#
# COMPACT_ATOMS: atom_id res chain seq x y z
N MET A 1 -1.91 62.94 -43.05
CA MET A 1 -3.13 62.44 -42.40
C MET A 1 -3.07 62.92 -40.96
N TYR A 2 -3.96 63.83 -40.55
CA TYR A 2 -3.91 64.49 -39.24
C TYR A 2 -4.53 63.56 -38.17
N ILE A 3 -3.87 63.44 -37.01
CA ILE A 3 -4.38 62.67 -35.86
C ILE A 3 -5.27 63.61 -35.04
N THR A 4 -6.56 63.32 -34.96
CA THR A 4 -7.52 64.00 -34.09
C THR A 4 -7.47 63.38 -32.70
N THR A 5 -7.07 64.14 -31.69
CA THR A 5 -7.16 63.76 -30.28
C THR A 5 -8.57 64.04 -29.76
N GLU A 6 -9.52 63.13 -29.99
CA GLU A 6 -10.76 63.12 -29.24
C GLU A 6 -10.59 62.19 -28.02
N GLY A 7 -10.52 62.81 -26.84
CA GLY A 7 -10.39 62.11 -25.57
C GLY A 7 -11.66 61.33 -25.23
N VAL A 8 -11.52 60.02 -25.02
CA VAL A 8 -12.55 59.18 -24.45
C VAL A 8 -12.73 59.57 -22.97
N LYS A 9 -13.81 60.29 -22.65
CA LYS A 9 -14.24 60.52 -21.27
C LYS A 9 -14.57 59.18 -20.61
N SER A 10 -13.69 58.69 -19.75
CA SER A 10 -14.02 57.57 -18.86
C SER A 10 -15.04 58.05 -17.82
N SER A 11 -16.29 57.62 -17.96
CA SER A 11 -17.28 57.75 -16.89
C SER A 11 -16.79 56.97 -15.67
N LEU A 12 -16.55 57.70 -14.57
CA LEU A 12 -16.12 57.20 -13.27
C LEU A 12 -16.94 55.99 -12.79
N THR A 13 -16.35 54.79 -12.84
CA THR A 13 -16.86 53.61 -12.13
C THR A 13 -16.49 53.72 -10.64
N LYS A 14 -17.45 54.15 -9.82
CA LYS A 14 -17.33 54.21 -8.35
C LYS A 14 -17.49 52.82 -7.72
N SER A 15 -16.53 51.91 -7.92
CA SER A 15 -16.24 50.83 -6.95
C SER A 15 -14.90 50.12 -7.26
N PRO A 16 -14.08 49.76 -6.24
CA PRO A 16 -12.89 48.92 -6.42
C PRO A 16 -13.25 47.49 -6.91
N THR A 17 -14.48 47.07 -6.68
CA THR A 17 -15.01 45.75 -7.07
C THR A 17 -15.38 45.65 -8.55
N ASP A 18 -15.78 46.75 -9.18
CA ASP A 18 -16.13 46.74 -10.62
C ASP A 18 -14.91 46.95 -11.50
N SER A 19 -13.94 47.73 -11.05
CA SER A 19 -12.63 47.86 -11.72
C SER A 19 -11.86 46.53 -11.73
N SER A 20 -11.86 45.78 -10.63
CA SER A 20 -11.29 44.42 -10.59
C SER A 20 -12.06 43.43 -11.49
N ARG A 21 -13.39 43.53 -11.57
CA ARG A 21 -14.21 42.71 -12.50
C ARG A 21 -13.92 43.01 -13.97
N ILE A 22 -13.83 44.28 -14.35
CA ILE A 22 -13.55 44.70 -15.73
C ILE A 22 -12.11 44.30 -16.12
N THR A 23 -11.15 44.45 -15.21
CA THR A 23 -9.76 44.01 -15.45
C THR A 23 -9.64 42.48 -15.54
N MET A 24 -10.43 41.72 -14.79
CA MET A 24 -10.49 40.24 -14.88
C MET A 24 -11.13 39.75 -16.18
N GLN A 25 -12.14 40.46 -16.68
CA GLN A 25 -12.82 40.13 -17.95
C GLN A 25 -11.96 40.48 -19.18
N ALA A 26 -11.15 41.54 -19.09
CA ALA A 26 -10.25 41.95 -20.17
C ALA A 26 -8.94 41.13 -20.25
N THR A 27 -8.55 40.42 -19.18
CA THR A 27 -7.28 39.65 -19.10
C THR A 27 -7.45 38.12 -19.21
N GLY A 28 -8.68 37.59 -19.22
CA GLY A 28 -8.91 36.13 -19.32
C GLY A 28 -8.65 35.35 -18.02
N ALA A 29 -8.90 35.97 -16.85
CA ALA A 29 -8.43 35.52 -15.54
C ALA A 29 -8.95 34.16 -15.00
N LEU A 30 -9.81 33.42 -15.73
CA LEU A 30 -10.23 32.07 -15.35
C LEU A 30 -10.33 31.18 -16.59
N SER A 31 -9.17 30.75 -17.08
CA SER A 31 -8.99 30.09 -18.38
C SER A 31 -9.70 28.73 -18.51
N TRP A 32 -10.06 28.09 -17.40
CA TRP A 32 -10.56 26.71 -17.36
C TRP A 32 -12.07 26.57 -17.14
N ARG A 33 -12.85 27.65 -16.93
CA ARG A 33 -14.31 27.55 -16.75
C ARG A 33 -15.06 28.73 -17.36
N ARG A 34 -16.08 28.45 -18.16
CA ARG A 34 -16.99 29.45 -18.74
C ARG A 34 -18.07 29.85 -17.73
N SER A 35 -18.56 31.09 -17.80
CA SER A 35 -19.52 31.63 -16.83
C SER A 35 -20.99 31.32 -17.13
N ASP A 36 -21.30 30.90 -18.35
CA ASP A 36 -22.66 30.69 -18.89
C ASP A 36 -23.16 29.25 -18.76
N ILE A 37 -22.39 28.38 -18.11
CA ILE A 37 -22.71 26.96 -17.93
C ILE A 37 -23.95 26.80 -17.06
N LYS A 38 -24.92 25.99 -17.50
CA LYS A 38 -26.15 25.71 -16.77
C LYS A 38 -26.48 24.22 -16.84
N TYR A 39 -26.82 23.66 -15.69
CA TYR A 39 -27.33 22.31 -15.56
C TYR A 39 -28.72 22.31 -14.94
N ARG A 40 -29.57 21.40 -15.39
CA ARG A 40 -30.89 21.15 -14.77
C ARG A 40 -30.75 20.61 -13.35
N LYS A 41 -29.71 19.81 -13.11
CA LYS A 41 -29.35 19.26 -11.80
C LYS A 41 -27.88 19.56 -11.56
N ASN A 42 -27.56 20.15 -10.41
CA ASN A 42 -26.18 20.46 -10.05
C ASN A 42 -25.61 19.31 -9.24
N GLU A 43 -24.62 18.61 -9.80
CA GLU A 43 -24.07 17.39 -9.23
C GLU A 43 -22.54 17.39 -9.30
N ALA A 44 -21.91 16.87 -8.26
CA ALA A 44 -20.47 16.68 -8.21
C ALA A 44 -20.16 15.24 -7.80
N PHE A 45 -19.31 14.57 -8.57
CA PHE A 45 -18.82 13.23 -8.26
C PHE A 45 -17.33 13.29 -7.97
N VAL A 46 -16.89 12.62 -6.91
CA VAL A 46 -15.50 12.55 -6.49
C VAL A 46 -15.10 11.09 -6.43
N ASP A 47 -14.17 10.70 -7.29
CA ASP A 47 -13.58 9.37 -7.34
C ASP A 47 -12.16 9.44 -6.76
N VAL A 48 -11.95 8.83 -5.59
CA VAL A 48 -10.63 8.65 -4.97
C VAL A 48 -10.10 7.30 -5.42
N ILE A 49 -9.03 7.31 -6.21
CA ILE A 49 -8.44 6.10 -6.81
C ILE A 49 -7.01 5.97 -6.30
N GLU A 50 -6.70 4.83 -5.70
CA GLU A 50 -5.40 4.52 -5.12
C GLU A 50 -4.79 3.29 -5.79
N ASP A 51 -3.53 3.42 -6.19
CA ASP A 51 -2.69 2.30 -6.62
C ASP A 51 -1.71 1.97 -5.50
N VAL A 52 -1.82 0.75 -4.97
CA VAL A 52 -1.01 0.28 -3.82
C VAL A 52 0.18 -0.50 -4.33
N ASN A 53 1.36 -0.03 -3.96
CA ASN A 53 2.62 -0.69 -4.23
C ASN A 53 3.07 -1.43 -2.97
N LEU A 54 3.47 -2.68 -3.12
CA LEU A 54 4.04 -3.52 -2.07
C LEU A 54 5.24 -4.27 -2.63
N LEU A 55 6.34 -4.26 -1.89
CA LEU A 55 7.39 -5.27 -1.99
C LEU A 55 7.53 -5.94 -0.63
N MET A 56 7.18 -7.21 -0.56
CA MET A 56 7.34 -8.01 0.66
C MET A 56 8.52 -8.96 0.53
N SER A 57 9.31 -9.06 1.59
CA SER A 57 10.38 -10.07 1.72
C SER A 57 9.80 -11.48 1.82
N ALA A 58 10.65 -12.47 1.63
CA ALA A 58 10.25 -13.87 1.74
C ALA A 58 9.89 -14.32 3.17
N THR A 59 10.34 -13.60 4.19
CA THR A 59 10.00 -13.86 5.60
C THR A 59 8.69 -13.18 6.01
N GLY A 60 8.04 -12.44 5.10
CA GLY A 60 6.80 -11.72 5.38
C GLY A 60 7.00 -10.28 5.89
N THR A 61 8.24 -9.80 5.99
CA THR A 61 8.54 -8.40 6.33
C THR A 61 8.27 -7.51 5.13
N VAL A 62 7.54 -6.41 5.33
CA VAL A 62 7.30 -5.39 4.30
C VAL A 62 8.60 -4.62 4.06
N LEU A 63 9.12 -4.66 2.82
CA LEU A 63 10.34 -3.93 2.43
C LEU A 63 10.00 -2.55 1.86
N ARG A 64 8.86 -2.43 1.17
CA ARG A 64 8.33 -1.18 0.63
C ARG A 64 6.81 -1.27 0.62
N ALA A 65 6.14 -0.23 1.10
CA ALA A 65 4.71 -0.03 0.92
C ALA A 65 4.44 1.46 0.68
N ASP A 66 3.82 1.78 -0.44
CA ASP A 66 3.43 3.15 -0.79
C ASP A 66 2.17 3.16 -1.63
N VAL A 67 1.42 4.26 -1.53
CA VAL A 67 0.17 4.49 -2.23
C VAL A 67 0.35 5.71 -3.13
N ASN A 68 0.07 5.52 -4.41
CA ASN A 68 -0.09 6.61 -5.35
C ASN A 68 -1.60 6.85 -5.53
N GLY A 69 -2.07 8.00 -5.07
CA GLY A 69 -3.47 8.37 -5.13
C GLY A 69 -3.76 9.46 -6.15
N GLN A 70 -4.95 9.41 -6.72
CA GLN A 70 -5.50 10.46 -7.57
C GLN A 70 -6.97 10.72 -7.21
N ILE A 71 -7.36 11.99 -7.21
CA ILE A 71 -8.74 12.41 -6.97
C ILE A 71 -9.28 12.98 -8.28
N ILE A 72 -10.19 12.24 -8.90
CA ILE A 72 -10.88 12.65 -10.12
C ILE A 72 -12.22 13.26 -9.72
N MET A 73 -12.52 14.43 -10.24
CA MET A 73 -13.77 15.13 -10.00
C MET A 73 -14.55 15.28 -11.31
N ARG A 74 -15.85 14.97 -11.26
CA ARG A 74 -16.80 15.32 -12.32
C ARG A 74 -17.74 16.38 -11.80
N ALA A 75 -17.58 17.61 -12.31
CA ALA A 75 -18.33 18.77 -11.85
C ALA A 75 -19.37 19.18 -12.90
N TYR A 76 -20.63 18.84 -12.64
CA TYR A 76 -21.79 19.28 -13.42
C TYR A 76 -22.51 20.38 -12.64
N LEU A 77 -21.89 21.56 -12.61
CA LEU A 77 -22.30 22.68 -11.76
C LEU A 77 -22.59 23.93 -12.59
N SER A 78 -23.65 24.65 -12.28
CA SER A 78 -24.02 25.87 -13.02
C SER A 78 -23.17 27.07 -12.60
N GLY A 79 -22.86 27.97 -13.52
CA GLY A 79 -22.12 29.20 -13.25
C GLY A 79 -20.63 28.98 -12.96
N THR A 80 -20.09 29.77 -12.03
CA THR A 80 -18.67 29.80 -11.64
C THR A 80 -18.53 29.52 -10.14
N PRO A 81 -18.86 28.29 -9.67
CA PRO A 81 -18.93 28.00 -8.26
C PRO A 81 -17.53 27.96 -7.64
N GLU A 82 -17.39 28.50 -6.43
CA GLU A 82 -16.21 28.28 -5.60
C GLU A 82 -16.42 27.00 -4.77
N CYS A 83 -15.53 26.04 -4.92
CA CYS A 83 -15.51 24.80 -4.17
C CYS A 83 -14.46 24.85 -3.04
N LYS A 84 -14.79 24.24 -1.91
CA LYS A 84 -13.84 23.95 -0.82
C LYS A 84 -13.89 22.45 -0.51
N PHE A 85 -12.75 21.78 -0.63
CA PHE A 85 -12.62 20.35 -0.45
C PHE A 85 -11.72 20.04 0.75
N GLY A 86 -12.24 19.23 1.66
CA GLY A 86 -11.59 18.92 2.93
C GLY A 86 -11.28 17.43 3.07
N LEU A 87 -10.04 17.13 3.48
CA LEU A 87 -9.50 15.79 3.70
C LEU A 87 -9.16 15.57 5.18
N ASN A 88 -8.92 14.33 5.60
CA ASN A 88 -8.41 13.95 6.93
C ASN A 88 -6.87 13.99 7.02
N ASP A 89 -6.24 14.98 6.40
CA ASP A 89 -4.78 15.16 6.45
C ASP A 89 -4.30 15.40 7.89
N ARG A 90 -3.24 14.71 8.32
CA ARG A 90 -2.67 14.81 9.67
C ARG A 90 -2.27 16.24 10.03
N LEU A 91 -1.67 16.96 9.10
CA LEU A 91 -1.22 18.34 9.34
C LEU A 91 -2.38 19.30 9.61
N LEU A 92 -3.59 19.00 9.11
CA LEU A 92 -4.81 19.75 9.46
C LEU A 92 -5.29 19.49 10.88
N LEU A 93 -5.11 18.28 11.38
CA LEU A 93 -5.63 17.86 12.68
C LEU A 93 -4.74 18.36 13.81
N ASP A 94 -3.42 18.38 13.59
CA ASP A 94 -2.44 18.81 14.59
C ASP A 94 -2.52 20.34 14.84
N GLY A 95 -2.86 21.15 13.83
CA GLY A 95 -3.11 22.59 14.00
C GLY A 95 -4.38 22.94 14.80
N ASP A 96 -5.32 22.00 14.89
CA ASP A 96 -6.61 22.14 15.58
C ASP A 96 -6.54 21.72 17.06
N GLU A 97 -5.42 21.10 17.50
CA GLU A 97 -5.17 20.67 18.88
C GLU A 97 -5.05 21.83 19.88
N ALA A 98 -4.79 23.05 19.40
CA ALA A 98 -4.81 24.25 20.23
C ALA A 98 -6.21 24.64 20.75
N SER A 99 -7.30 24.03 20.25
CA SER A 99 -8.69 24.42 20.56
C SER A 99 -9.49 23.45 21.43
N GLY A 100 -8.87 22.44 22.05
CA GLY A 100 -9.37 21.74 23.25
C GLY A 100 -10.78 21.11 23.28
N ARG A 101 -11.58 21.14 22.20
CA ARG A 101 -13.04 20.87 22.25
C ARG A 101 -13.55 19.66 21.47
N ALA A 102 -12.68 18.83 20.89
CA ALA A 102 -13.15 17.74 20.01
C ALA A 102 -12.46 16.38 20.22
N ARG A 103 -12.26 15.99 21.49
CA ARG A 103 -11.58 14.73 21.85
C ARG A 103 -12.43 13.46 21.67
N ALA A 104 -13.77 13.56 21.64
CA ALA A 104 -14.63 12.38 21.77
C ALA A 104 -15.11 11.73 20.45
N THR A 105 -14.97 12.38 19.30
CA THR A 105 -15.45 11.85 17.99
C THR A 105 -14.36 11.60 16.94
N ARG A 106 -13.09 11.92 17.25
CA ARG A 106 -11.99 11.96 16.26
C ARG A 106 -11.05 10.74 16.27
N ALA A 107 -11.07 9.90 17.30
CA ALA A 107 -10.18 8.74 17.39
C ALA A 107 -10.49 7.61 16.37
N ALA A 108 -11.61 7.69 15.65
CA ALA A 108 -12.05 6.67 14.70
C ALA A 108 -11.70 6.97 13.22
N ALA A 109 -11.44 8.23 12.88
CA ALA A 109 -11.01 8.63 11.52
C ALA A 109 -9.52 8.95 11.59
N GLY A 110 -8.69 7.91 11.46
CA GLY A 110 -7.23 8.06 11.45
C GLY A 110 -6.80 9.18 10.50
N SER A 111 -5.75 9.91 10.88
CA SER A 111 -5.16 10.92 10.00
C SER A 111 -4.32 10.25 8.92
N VAL A 112 -4.30 10.85 7.73
CA VAL A 112 -3.40 10.44 6.64
C VAL A 112 -2.24 11.43 6.53
N THR A 113 -1.02 10.94 6.47
CA THR A 113 0.16 11.76 6.17
C THR A 113 0.38 11.74 4.66
N LEU A 114 0.26 12.89 4.01
CA LEU A 114 0.51 13.05 2.57
C LEU A 114 1.92 13.59 2.38
N GLU A 115 2.79 12.83 1.70
CA GLU A 115 4.19 13.21 1.46
C GLU A 115 4.31 14.31 0.41
N ASP A 116 3.67 14.10 -0.74
CA ASP A 116 3.64 15.02 -1.87
C ASP A 116 2.21 15.11 -2.41
N CYS A 117 1.85 16.32 -2.84
CA CYS A 117 0.55 16.64 -3.40
C CYS A 117 0.74 17.52 -4.64
N GLN A 118 0.20 17.08 -5.76
CA GLN A 118 0.15 17.84 -7.00
C GLN A 118 -1.30 18.23 -7.26
N PHE A 119 -1.53 19.49 -7.60
CA PHE A 119 -2.87 20.03 -7.78
C PHE A 119 -3.09 20.51 -9.21
N HIS A 120 -4.34 20.44 -9.66
CA HIS A 120 -4.75 21.12 -10.87
C HIS A 120 -4.58 22.64 -10.73
N GLN A 121 -4.31 23.34 -11.84
CA GLN A 121 -4.15 24.80 -11.90
C GLN A 121 -5.33 25.60 -11.33
N CYS A 122 -6.50 24.97 -11.18
CA CYS A 122 -7.68 25.62 -10.60
C CYS A 122 -7.61 25.81 -9.09
N VAL A 123 -6.65 25.14 -8.42
CA VAL A 123 -6.48 25.19 -6.97
C VAL A 123 -5.68 26.42 -6.54
N ARG A 124 -6.19 27.11 -5.52
CA ARG A 124 -5.54 28.29 -4.93
C ARG A 124 -4.52 27.85 -3.86
N LEU A 125 -3.27 27.63 -4.28
CA LEU A 125 -2.18 27.12 -3.42
C LEU A 125 -1.96 27.93 -2.14
N GLY A 126 -2.00 29.27 -2.22
CA GLY A 126 -1.77 30.12 -1.03
C GLY A 126 -2.76 29.92 0.12
N ARG A 127 -3.96 29.36 -0.13
CA ARG A 127 -4.91 28.96 0.94
C ARG A 127 -4.68 27.54 1.46
N PHE A 128 -4.08 26.68 0.63
CA PHE A 128 -3.71 25.33 1.05
C PHE A 128 -2.51 25.37 2.01
N ASP A 129 -1.53 26.23 1.78
CA ASP A 129 -0.36 26.31 2.67
C ASP A 129 -0.73 26.81 4.08
N ALA A 130 -1.75 27.68 4.18
CA ALA A 130 -2.23 28.23 5.46
C ALA A 130 -3.23 27.32 6.18
N ASP A 131 -4.30 26.90 5.48
CA ASP A 131 -5.45 26.24 6.12
C ASP A 131 -5.58 24.76 5.75
N ARG A 132 -4.70 24.23 4.88
CA ARG A 132 -4.81 22.98 4.07
C ARG A 132 -6.22 22.69 3.53
N ILE A 133 -6.98 23.74 3.26
CA ILE A 133 -8.26 23.66 2.57
C ILE A 133 -7.99 23.82 1.07
N ILE A 134 -8.41 22.82 0.29
CA ILE A 134 -8.29 22.87 -1.17
C ILE A 134 -9.45 23.73 -1.70
N SER A 135 -9.15 24.96 -2.10
CA SER A 135 -10.11 25.94 -2.61
C SER A 135 -9.91 26.16 -4.11
N PHE A 136 -10.95 26.00 -4.91
CA PHE A 136 -10.86 26.04 -6.38
C PHE A 136 -12.19 26.40 -7.05
N VAL A 137 -12.13 26.83 -8.30
CA VAL A 137 -13.29 26.85 -9.20
C VAL A 137 -13.11 25.69 -10.17
N PRO A 138 -13.92 24.62 -10.12
CA PRO A 138 -13.68 23.41 -10.93
C PRO A 138 -13.76 23.72 -12.43
N PRO A 139 -12.95 23.10 -13.29
CA PRO A 139 -13.30 22.89 -14.69
C PRO A 139 -14.67 22.21 -14.83
N ASP A 140 -15.28 22.35 -16.00
CA ASP A 140 -16.56 21.69 -16.29
C ASP A 140 -16.35 20.26 -16.78
N GLY A 141 -17.20 19.33 -16.33
CA GLY A 141 -17.04 17.91 -16.65
C GLY A 141 -15.97 17.21 -15.81
N GLU A 142 -15.29 16.24 -16.40
CA GLU A 142 -14.27 15.41 -15.73
C GLU A 142 -12.90 16.07 -15.77
N PHE A 143 -12.26 16.15 -14.60
CA PHE A 143 -10.87 16.59 -14.47
C PHE A 143 -10.22 15.95 -13.26
N GLU A 144 -8.89 15.87 -13.28
CA GLU A 144 -8.11 15.46 -12.12
C GLU A 144 -7.90 16.66 -11.21
N LEU A 145 -8.39 16.59 -9.97
CA LEU A 145 -8.25 17.67 -8.99
C LEU A 145 -6.86 17.66 -8.36
N MET A 146 -6.39 16.47 -7.97
CA MET A 146 -5.09 16.30 -7.33
C MET A 146 -4.54 14.89 -7.46
N ARG A 147 -3.22 14.76 -7.37
CA ARG A 147 -2.48 13.52 -7.09
C ARG A 147 -1.80 13.64 -5.74
N TYR A 148 -1.63 12.51 -5.06
CA TYR A 148 -0.90 12.45 -3.80
C TYR A 148 -0.12 11.16 -3.66
N ARG A 149 0.86 11.18 -2.76
CA ARG A 149 1.63 10.02 -2.35
C ARG A 149 1.55 9.84 -0.82
N ALA A 150 1.32 8.60 -0.39
CA ALA A 150 1.32 8.23 1.03
C ALA A 150 2.18 6.98 1.27
N THR A 151 3.03 7.01 2.28
CA THR A 151 3.98 5.91 2.61
C THR A 151 3.84 5.43 4.05
N GLU A 152 3.21 6.22 4.91
CA GLU A 152 2.98 5.89 6.31
C GLU A 152 1.70 5.08 6.48
N ASN A 153 1.73 4.09 7.39
CA ASN A 153 0.55 3.34 7.85
C ASN A 153 -0.31 2.74 6.71
N VAL A 154 0.31 2.35 5.60
CA VAL A 154 -0.40 1.78 4.44
C VAL A 154 -1.12 0.48 4.84
N ASN A 155 -2.44 0.48 4.72
CA ASN A 155 -3.27 -0.68 4.97
C ASN A 155 -3.26 -1.61 3.75
N LEU A 156 -2.58 -2.75 3.88
CA LEU A 156 -2.46 -3.75 2.82
C LEU A 156 -3.76 -4.57 2.71
N PRO A 157 -4.45 -4.57 1.54
CA PRO A 157 -5.72 -5.29 1.38
C PRO A 157 -5.61 -6.81 1.45
N PHE A 158 -4.43 -7.36 1.14
CA PHE A 158 -4.20 -8.80 1.11
C PHE A 158 -2.92 -9.17 1.86
N LYS A 159 -3.01 -10.21 2.67
CA LYS A 159 -1.85 -10.91 3.24
C LYS A 159 -1.67 -12.20 2.48
N VAL A 160 -0.48 -12.44 1.95
CA VAL A 160 -0.15 -13.64 1.19
C VAL A 160 0.99 -14.37 1.89
N HIS A 161 0.82 -15.67 2.07
CA HIS A 161 1.79 -16.55 2.68
C HIS A 161 2.19 -17.62 1.67
N PRO A 162 3.24 -17.37 0.86
CA PRO A 162 3.72 -18.35 -0.11
C PRO A 162 4.70 -19.33 0.54
N ILE A 163 4.42 -20.62 0.40
CA ILE A 163 5.33 -21.70 0.76
C ILE A 163 5.66 -22.46 -0.51
N VAL A 164 6.95 -22.50 -0.86
CA VAL A 164 7.45 -23.21 -2.05
C VAL A 164 8.60 -24.13 -1.66
N ARG A 165 8.43 -25.42 -1.93
CA ARG A 165 9.36 -26.49 -1.52
C ARG A 165 9.84 -27.25 -2.74
N GLU A 166 11.15 -27.30 -2.93
CA GLU A 166 11.77 -28.21 -3.91
C GLU A 166 11.95 -29.58 -3.26
N ILE A 167 11.55 -30.64 -3.95
CA ILE A 167 11.67 -32.03 -3.52
C ILE A 167 12.60 -32.73 -4.51
N GLY A 168 13.83 -33.01 -4.06
CA GLY A 168 14.88 -33.52 -4.92
C GLY A 168 15.16 -32.58 -6.09
N THR A 169 15.31 -33.14 -7.29
CA THR A 169 15.56 -32.39 -8.53
C THR A 169 14.39 -32.44 -9.51
N THR A 170 13.32 -33.15 -9.18
CA THR A 170 12.25 -33.52 -10.11
C THR A 170 10.91 -32.88 -9.80
N LYS A 171 10.75 -32.24 -8.63
CA LYS A 171 9.44 -31.77 -8.18
C LYS A 171 9.54 -30.48 -7.36
N VAL A 172 8.56 -29.59 -7.57
CA VAL A 172 8.32 -28.41 -6.72
C VAL A 172 6.88 -28.42 -6.24
N GLU A 173 6.68 -28.28 -4.94
CA GLU A 173 5.37 -28.11 -4.30
C GLU A 173 5.13 -26.66 -3.92
N TYR A 174 3.92 -26.19 -4.17
CA TYR A 174 3.43 -24.85 -3.85
C TYR A 174 2.26 -24.97 -2.88
N SER A 175 2.27 -24.15 -1.84
CA SER A 175 1.13 -23.87 -0.98
C SER A 175 1.06 -22.37 -0.77
N ILE A 176 0.09 -21.73 -1.43
CA ILE A 176 -0.08 -20.28 -1.44
C ILE A 176 -1.39 -19.95 -0.75
N ALA A 177 -1.31 -19.41 0.47
CA ALA A 177 -2.47 -18.91 1.19
C ALA A 177 -2.60 -17.40 0.98
N ILE A 178 -3.80 -16.93 0.67
CA ILE A 178 -4.13 -15.50 0.54
C ILE A 178 -5.32 -15.18 1.43
N LYS A 179 -5.17 -14.15 2.25
CA LYS A 179 -6.18 -13.68 3.19
C LYS A 179 -6.53 -12.23 2.93
N ALA A 180 -7.83 -11.94 2.85
CA ALA A 180 -8.33 -10.57 2.76
C ALA A 180 -8.22 -9.87 4.11
N ASN A 181 -7.69 -8.65 4.10
CA ASN A 181 -7.49 -7.79 5.27
C ASN A 181 -8.39 -6.54 5.20
N TYR A 182 -9.63 -6.72 4.75
CA TYR A 182 -10.67 -5.68 4.70
C TYR A 182 -11.99 -6.22 5.22
N GLY A 183 -12.93 -5.33 5.57
CA GLY A 183 -14.18 -5.70 6.23
C GLY A 183 -15.04 -6.68 5.43
N ASN A 184 -15.77 -7.56 6.12
CA ASN A 184 -16.59 -8.62 5.54
C ASN A 184 -17.68 -8.15 4.56
N LYS A 185 -18.12 -6.89 4.64
CA LYS A 185 -19.09 -6.28 3.72
C LYS A 185 -18.49 -5.92 2.36
N LEU A 186 -17.17 -5.80 2.28
CA LEU A 186 -16.45 -5.47 1.07
C LEU A 186 -16.00 -6.74 0.34
N PHE A 187 -15.78 -6.60 -0.96
CA PHE A 187 -15.22 -7.66 -1.79
C PHE A 187 -14.30 -7.04 -2.84
N ALA A 188 -13.18 -7.70 -3.11
CA ALA A 188 -12.34 -7.37 -4.25
C ALA A 188 -12.80 -8.14 -5.49
N THR A 189 -12.58 -7.57 -6.66
CA THR A 189 -12.85 -8.19 -7.95
C THR A 189 -11.58 -8.28 -8.79
N ASN A 190 -11.61 -9.16 -9.78
CA ASN A 190 -10.49 -9.38 -10.70
C ASN A 190 -9.18 -9.66 -9.95
N VAL A 191 -9.25 -10.49 -8.90
CA VAL A 191 -8.07 -10.87 -8.13
C VAL A 191 -7.31 -11.90 -8.93
N VAL A 192 -6.06 -11.59 -9.28
CA VAL A 192 -5.19 -12.45 -10.08
C VAL A 192 -3.84 -12.57 -9.37
N ILE A 193 -3.47 -13.79 -9.01
CA ILE A 193 -2.17 -14.11 -8.43
C ILE A 193 -1.35 -14.79 -9.52
N ARG A 194 -0.14 -14.30 -9.80
CA ARG A 194 0.81 -14.93 -10.72
C ARG A 194 1.94 -15.52 -9.90
N ILE A 195 2.00 -16.85 -9.86
CA ILE A 195 2.95 -17.61 -9.06
C ILE A 195 4.01 -18.16 -10.03
N PRO A 196 5.27 -17.75 -9.93
CA PRO A 196 6.28 -18.21 -10.86
C PRO A 196 6.63 -19.67 -10.63
N THR A 197 7.07 -20.32 -11.71
CA THR A 197 7.53 -21.71 -11.74
C THR A 197 8.96 -21.77 -12.30
N PRO A 198 9.73 -22.84 -12.02
CA PRO A 198 11.00 -23.08 -12.68
C PRO A 198 10.86 -23.18 -14.20
N LEU A 199 11.90 -22.74 -14.93
CA LEU A 199 11.92 -22.76 -16.40
C LEU A 199 11.84 -24.18 -17.00
N ASN A 200 12.19 -25.21 -16.22
CA ASN A 200 12.12 -26.61 -16.62
C ASN A 200 10.86 -27.33 -16.12
N ALA A 201 9.82 -26.60 -15.72
CA ALA A 201 8.54 -27.18 -15.34
C ALA A 201 7.81 -27.75 -16.58
N ALA A 202 7.71 -29.07 -16.65
CA ALA A 202 7.07 -29.77 -17.77
C ALA A 202 5.55 -29.91 -17.59
N LYS A 203 5.12 -30.23 -16.36
CA LYS A 203 3.72 -30.40 -16.04
C LYS A 203 3.45 -29.79 -14.68
N VAL A 204 2.33 -29.09 -14.56
CA VAL A 204 1.83 -28.58 -13.29
C VAL A 204 0.45 -29.15 -13.04
N SER A 205 0.19 -29.52 -11.79
CA SER A 205 -1.14 -29.87 -11.30
C SER A 205 -1.51 -28.94 -10.16
N GLU A 206 -2.69 -28.36 -10.23
CA GLU A 206 -3.15 -27.31 -9.32
C GLU A 206 -4.51 -27.64 -8.71
N ARG A 207 -4.70 -27.25 -7.45
CA ARG A 207 -5.96 -27.31 -6.72
C ARG A 207 -6.15 -26.02 -5.95
N THR A 208 -7.37 -25.51 -5.95
CA THR A 208 -7.69 -24.24 -5.29
C THR A 208 -8.97 -24.36 -4.49
N THR A 209 -9.03 -23.78 -3.30
CA THR A 209 -10.27 -23.74 -2.51
C THR A 209 -11.32 -22.82 -3.12
N GLN A 210 -10.89 -21.82 -3.90
CA GLN A 210 -11.76 -20.88 -4.60
C GLN A 210 -11.10 -20.36 -5.88
N GLY A 211 -11.92 -20.01 -6.88
CA GLY A 211 -11.44 -19.49 -8.16
C GLY A 211 -10.94 -20.59 -9.09
N ARG A 212 -10.12 -20.21 -10.07
CA ARG A 212 -9.54 -21.14 -11.05
C ARG A 212 -8.06 -20.83 -11.21
N ALA A 213 -7.22 -21.85 -11.12
CA ALA A 213 -5.80 -21.77 -11.43
C ALA A 213 -5.51 -22.46 -12.77
N LYS A 214 -4.52 -21.95 -13.51
CA LYS A 214 -4.05 -22.54 -14.75
C LYS A 214 -2.55 -22.29 -14.89
N TYR A 215 -1.80 -23.30 -15.31
CA TYR A 215 -0.41 -23.14 -15.72
C TYR A 215 -0.30 -22.53 -17.12
N GLU A 216 0.54 -21.49 -17.24
CA GLU A 216 0.89 -20.81 -18.49
C GLU A 216 2.39 -21.03 -18.77
N PRO A 217 2.77 -22.07 -19.55
CA PRO A 217 4.18 -22.42 -19.79
C PRO A 217 4.98 -21.30 -20.48
N GLU A 218 4.33 -20.56 -21.39
CA GLU A 218 4.92 -19.44 -22.12
C GLU A 218 5.43 -18.31 -21.19
N HIS A 219 4.81 -18.15 -20.02
CA HIS A 219 5.19 -17.18 -19.00
C HIS A 219 5.85 -17.83 -17.77
N ASN A 220 6.05 -19.15 -17.77
CA ASN A 220 6.56 -19.93 -16.65
C ASN A 220 5.87 -19.60 -15.33
N ASN A 221 4.55 -19.50 -15.31
CA ASN A 221 3.79 -19.19 -14.10
C ASN A 221 2.45 -19.93 -14.02
N ILE A 222 1.94 -20.04 -12.80
CA ILE A 222 0.57 -20.44 -12.50
C ILE A 222 -0.23 -19.16 -12.29
N VAL A 223 -1.31 -18.99 -13.05
CA VAL A 223 -2.23 -17.87 -12.93
C VAL A 223 -3.46 -18.32 -12.18
N TRP A 224 -3.63 -17.81 -10.96
CA TRP A 224 -4.80 -18.05 -10.12
C TRP A 224 -5.75 -16.86 -10.14
N LYS A 225 -6.94 -17.06 -10.72
CA LYS A 225 -7.96 -16.04 -10.89
C LYS A 225 -9.14 -16.27 -9.95
N ILE A 226 -9.49 -15.24 -9.20
CA ILE A 226 -10.64 -15.21 -8.28
C ILE A 226 -11.50 -14.01 -8.67
N ALA A 227 -12.68 -14.26 -9.24
CA ALA A 227 -13.55 -13.20 -9.74
C ALA A 227 -14.07 -12.28 -8.63
N ARG A 228 -14.36 -12.86 -7.45
CA ARG A 228 -14.87 -12.16 -6.27
C ARG A 228 -14.20 -12.73 -5.01
N PHE A 229 -13.52 -11.87 -4.27
CA PHE A 229 -12.81 -12.21 -3.04
C PHE A 229 -13.46 -11.50 -1.86
N SER A 230 -14.15 -12.24 -1.00
CA SER A 230 -14.89 -11.70 0.14
C SER A 230 -13.95 -11.15 1.23
N GLY A 231 -14.38 -10.12 1.96
CA GLY A 231 -13.59 -9.60 3.09
C GLY A 231 -13.44 -10.63 4.21
N GLN A 232 -12.29 -10.59 4.88
CA GLN A 232 -11.91 -11.52 5.96
C GLN A 232 -11.83 -13.01 5.57
N SER A 233 -12.09 -13.38 4.31
CA SER A 233 -11.93 -14.77 3.87
C SER A 233 -10.47 -15.10 3.58
N GLU A 234 -10.17 -16.40 3.62
CA GLU A 234 -8.88 -16.96 3.27
C GLU A 234 -9.07 -18.08 2.26
N TYR A 235 -8.25 -18.06 1.21
CA TYR A 235 -8.24 -19.07 0.16
C TYR A 235 -6.84 -19.61 -0.02
N VAL A 236 -6.76 -20.87 -0.44
CA VAL A 236 -5.49 -21.59 -0.58
C VAL A 236 -5.42 -22.21 -1.97
N LEU A 237 -4.25 -22.08 -2.59
CA LEU A 237 -3.85 -22.83 -3.77
C LEU A 237 -2.74 -23.81 -3.37
N THR A 238 -2.92 -25.07 -3.73
CA THR A 238 -1.86 -26.07 -3.71
C THR A 238 -1.53 -26.49 -5.13
N ALA A 239 -0.25 -26.59 -5.45
CA ALA A 239 0.18 -27.05 -6.77
C ALA A 239 1.45 -27.89 -6.69
N GLU A 240 1.63 -28.72 -7.69
CA GLU A 240 2.82 -29.54 -7.88
C GLU A 240 3.32 -29.36 -9.32
N ALA A 241 4.56 -28.93 -9.46
CA ALA A 241 5.26 -28.85 -10.74
C ALA A 241 6.27 -30.00 -10.86
N THR A 242 6.11 -30.83 -11.88
CA THR A 242 7.09 -31.83 -12.29
C THR A 242 8.15 -31.16 -13.17
N LEU A 243 9.42 -31.35 -12.82
CA LEU A 243 10.57 -30.78 -13.50
C LEU A 243 11.21 -31.80 -14.44
N THR A 244 11.64 -31.34 -15.61
CA THR A 244 12.48 -32.15 -16.50
C THR A 244 13.94 -32.06 -16.09
N SER A 245 14.65 -33.19 -16.20
CA SER A 245 16.10 -33.24 -16.04
C SER A 245 16.78 -32.30 -17.04
N THR A 246 17.74 -31.51 -16.55
CA THR A 246 18.51 -30.55 -17.36
C THR A 246 20.00 -30.82 -17.21
N THR A 247 20.74 -30.66 -18.31
CA THR A 247 22.21 -30.85 -18.39
C THR A 247 22.97 -29.79 -17.59
N SER A 248 22.36 -28.61 -17.38
CA SER A 248 22.88 -27.53 -16.56
C SER A 248 21.95 -27.24 -15.37
N GLN A 249 22.38 -27.60 -14.17
CA GLN A 249 21.65 -27.36 -12.92
C GLN A 249 21.87 -25.92 -12.44
N LYS A 250 21.17 -24.95 -13.03
CA LYS A 250 21.15 -23.58 -12.50
C LYS A 250 20.09 -23.49 -11.40
N ALA A 251 20.49 -23.00 -10.23
CA ALA A 251 19.54 -22.73 -9.15
C ALA A 251 18.43 -21.79 -9.65
N TRP A 252 17.18 -22.16 -9.39
CA TRP A 252 16.03 -21.33 -9.76
C TRP A 252 16.07 -20.02 -8.96
N SER A 253 15.96 -18.89 -9.66
CA SER A 253 16.08 -17.55 -9.07
C SER A 253 14.83 -17.06 -8.32
N ARG A 254 13.79 -17.90 -8.22
CA ARG A 254 12.51 -17.65 -7.51
C ARG A 254 12.02 -16.21 -7.60
N PRO A 255 11.64 -15.73 -8.81
CA PRO A 255 11.14 -14.38 -8.94
C PRO A 255 9.93 -14.16 -8.01
N PRO A 256 9.64 -12.92 -7.61
CA PRO A 256 8.51 -12.65 -6.73
C PRO A 256 7.20 -13.04 -7.40
N LEU A 257 6.23 -13.50 -6.60
CA LEU A 257 4.86 -13.60 -7.06
C LEU A 257 4.24 -12.20 -7.14
N SER A 258 3.32 -12.01 -8.08
CA SER A 258 2.62 -10.74 -8.23
C SER A 258 1.11 -10.89 -8.02
N LEU A 259 0.48 -9.82 -7.55
CA LEU A 259 -0.94 -9.74 -7.27
C LEU A 259 -1.56 -8.57 -8.01
N SER A 260 -2.71 -8.79 -8.64
CA SER A 260 -3.56 -7.74 -9.20
C SER A 260 -4.97 -7.85 -8.62
N PHE A 261 -5.62 -6.72 -8.33
CA PHE A 261 -6.98 -6.68 -7.80
C PHE A 261 -7.62 -5.31 -8.00
N ASN A 262 -8.95 -5.24 -7.85
CA ASN A 262 -9.71 -4.01 -7.69
C ASN A 262 -10.61 -4.12 -6.46
N LEU A 263 -10.56 -3.14 -5.56
CA LEU A 263 -11.35 -3.11 -4.32
C LEU A 263 -12.10 -1.78 -4.23
N LEU A 264 -13.43 -1.85 -4.24
CA LEU A 264 -14.29 -0.68 -4.14
C LEU A 264 -14.57 -0.31 -2.67
N MET A 265 -14.83 0.98 -2.45
CA MET A 265 -15.19 1.56 -1.15
C MET A 265 -14.14 1.31 -0.07
N PHE A 266 -12.85 1.34 -0.47
CA PHE A 266 -11.70 1.16 0.39
C PHE A 266 -10.56 2.10 -0.04
N THR A 267 -9.79 2.57 0.94
CA THR A 267 -8.52 3.29 0.76
C THR A 267 -7.43 2.58 1.57
N SER A 268 -6.28 2.37 0.94
CA SER A 268 -5.08 1.83 1.60
C SER A 268 -4.31 2.89 2.35
N SER A 269 -4.38 4.17 1.94
CA SER A 269 -3.75 5.25 2.71
C SER A 269 -4.54 5.64 3.96
N GLY A 270 -5.82 5.25 4.04
CA GLY A 270 -6.76 5.77 5.05
C GLY A 270 -7.29 7.17 4.73
N LEU A 271 -7.01 7.73 3.54
CA LEU A 271 -7.57 9.00 3.11
C LEU A 271 -9.10 8.95 3.07
N LEU A 272 -9.72 10.01 3.57
CA LEU A 272 -11.16 10.19 3.66
C LEU A 272 -11.52 11.61 3.26
N VAL A 273 -12.50 11.72 2.36
CA VAL A 273 -13.13 13.00 2.01
C VAL A 273 -14.08 13.39 3.15
N ARG A 274 -13.74 14.46 3.88
CA ARG A 274 -14.55 14.98 4.98
C ARG A 274 -15.72 15.81 4.48
N TYR A 275 -15.48 16.66 3.49
CA TYR A 275 -16.52 17.48 2.89
C TYR A 275 -16.14 18.02 1.51
N LEU A 276 -17.16 18.33 0.72
CA LEU A 276 -17.09 19.18 -0.47
C LEU A 276 -18.14 20.28 -0.33
N LYS A 277 -17.72 21.53 -0.11
CA LYS A 277 -18.61 22.69 -0.09
C LYS A 277 -18.61 23.34 -1.46
N VAL A 278 -19.78 23.76 -1.92
CA VAL A 278 -19.98 24.42 -3.22
C VAL A 278 -20.69 25.73 -2.93
N PHE A 279 -20.11 26.85 -3.36
CA PHE A 279 -20.62 28.20 -3.16
C PHE A 279 -20.84 28.84 -4.52
N GLU A 280 -22.07 29.27 -4.80
CA GLU A 280 -22.42 30.03 -6.00
C GLU A 280 -23.34 31.18 -5.62
N LYS A 281 -23.30 32.29 -6.36
CA LYS A 281 -24.12 33.49 -6.12
C LYS A 281 -25.62 33.19 -6.14
N ASN A 282 -26.04 32.26 -7.00
CA ASN A 282 -27.44 31.83 -7.10
C ASN A 282 -27.85 30.87 -5.98
N ASN A 283 -26.92 30.50 -5.10
CA ASN A 283 -27.12 29.65 -3.92
C ASN A 283 -27.94 28.38 -4.18
N TYR A 284 -27.72 27.72 -5.32
CA TYR A 284 -28.42 26.49 -5.65
C TYR A 284 -27.96 25.33 -4.75
N SER A 285 -28.81 24.32 -4.61
CA SER A 285 -28.42 23.06 -3.95
C SER A 285 -27.68 22.14 -4.92
N SER A 286 -26.62 21.49 -4.43
CA SER A 286 -25.79 20.55 -5.19
C SER A 286 -25.80 19.17 -4.55
N VAL A 287 -26.01 18.11 -5.32
CA VAL A 287 -25.83 16.72 -4.87
C VAL A 287 -24.35 16.33 -5.02
N LYS A 288 -23.82 15.58 -4.05
CA LYS A 288 -22.40 15.24 -3.99
C LYS A 288 -22.24 13.74 -3.77
N TRP A 289 -21.43 13.11 -4.60
CA TRP A 289 -21.13 11.70 -4.54
C TRP A 289 -19.65 11.50 -4.30
N VAL A 290 -19.30 10.51 -3.47
CA VAL A 290 -17.93 10.07 -3.30
C VAL A 290 -17.84 8.57 -3.49
N ARG A 291 -16.79 8.13 -4.18
CA ARG A 291 -16.46 6.73 -4.37
C ARG A 291 -14.98 6.55 -4.11
N TYR A 292 -14.65 5.45 -3.45
CA TYR A 292 -13.27 5.05 -3.21
C TYR A 292 -12.97 3.79 -4.02
N MET A 293 -11.75 3.69 -4.56
CA MET A 293 -11.27 2.51 -5.26
C MET A 293 -9.78 2.34 -4.96
N THR A 294 -9.41 1.13 -4.56
CA THR A 294 -8.02 0.72 -4.40
C THR A 294 -7.71 -0.37 -5.41
N ARG A 295 -6.60 -0.23 -6.15
CA ARG A 295 -6.11 -1.19 -7.13
C ARG A 295 -4.69 -1.60 -6.76
N ALA A 296 -4.27 -2.74 -7.29
CA ALA A 296 -2.86 -3.10 -7.23
C ALA A 296 -2.05 -2.21 -8.19
N GLY A 297 -1.02 -1.54 -7.66
CA GLY A 297 0.10 -1.04 -8.46
C GLY A 297 1.13 -2.17 -8.64
N SER A 298 2.38 -1.91 -8.25
CA SER A 298 3.41 -2.95 -8.16
C SER A 298 3.25 -3.73 -6.85
N TYR A 299 2.50 -4.83 -6.85
CA TYR A 299 2.25 -5.65 -5.67
C TYR A 299 2.97 -7.00 -5.76
N GLU A 300 4.18 -7.04 -5.20
CA GLU A 300 5.14 -8.14 -5.35
C GLU A 300 5.56 -8.73 -4.00
N ILE A 301 5.67 -10.05 -3.96
CA ILE A 301 5.97 -10.80 -2.74
C ILE A 301 7.06 -11.81 -3.07
N ARG A 302 8.22 -11.65 -2.44
CA ARG A 302 9.35 -12.56 -2.64
C ARG A 302 9.04 -13.94 -2.08
N ILE A 303 9.54 -14.96 -2.74
CA ILE A 303 9.45 -16.35 -2.31
C ILE A 303 10.79 -16.71 -1.65
N LEU A 304 10.76 -17.50 -0.58
CA LEU A 304 11.96 -17.84 0.19
C LEU A 304 12.96 -18.60 -0.68
N ASP A 305 14.19 -18.11 -0.77
CA ASP A 305 15.31 -18.81 -1.40
C ASP A 305 15.92 -19.79 -0.42
N ARG A 306 15.35 -21.01 -0.39
CA ARG A 306 15.73 -22.12 0.49
C ARG A 306 15.43 -21.86 1.98
N TYR A 307 14.99 -22.91 2.67
CA TYR A 307 15.21 -22.94 4.12
C TYR A 307 16.73 -22.80 4.33
N PRO A 308 17.21 -21.92 5.24
CA PRO A 308 18.54 -22.11 5.76
C PRO A 308 18.63 -23.57 6.22
N LEU A 309 19.72 -24.25 5.87
CA LEU A 309 19.99 -25.67 6.17
C LEU A 309 20.05 -25.99 7.68
N PHE A 310 19.45 -25.17 8.54
CA PHE A 310 19.22 -25.44 9.95
C PHE A 310 18.09 -26.46 10.20
N GLY A 311 17.30 -26.81 9.18
CA GLY A 311 16.16 -27.72 9.32
C GLY A 311 16.44 -29.21 9.06
N SER A 312 17.63 -29.60 8.58
CA SER A 312 17.93 -31.01 8.27
C SER A 312 18.69 -31.75 9.37
N LEU A 313 18.72 -31.23 10.60
CA LEU A 313 19.41 -31.85 11.74
C LEU A 313 18.59 -31.91 13.03
N LEU A 314 17.28 -31.67 12.97
CA LEU A 314 16.38 -31.97 14.08
C LEU A 314 15.32 -32.95 13.58
N ASP A 315 15.67 -34.22 13.71
CA ASP A 315 14.70 -35.30 13.65
C ASP A 315 13.60 -35.03 14.69
N VAL A 316 12.34 -35.32 14.34
CA VAL A 316 11.14 -35.02 15.13
C VAL A 316 11.17 -35.69 16.51
N ASN A 317 12.11 -36.62 16.70
CA ASN A 317 12.38 -37.34 17.95
C ASN A 317 13.24 -36.57 18.98
N THR A 318 13.84 -35.42 18.65
CA THR A 318 14.75 -34.69 19.57
C THR A 318 14.10 -33.56 20.39
N PHE A 319 12.85 -33.20 20.09
CA PHE A 319 12.13 -32.12 20.78
C PHE A 319 11.92 -32.34 22.29
N PRO A 320 11.63 -33.58 22.78
CA PRO A 320 11.49 -33.83 24.22
C PRO A 320 12.81 -33.65 25.00
N THR A 321 13.94 -33.90 24.35
CA THR A 321 15.27 -33.88 24.98
C THR A 321 15.80 -32.46 25.16
N ILE A 322 15.55 -31.58 24.20
CA ILE A 322 15.95 -30.16 24.28
C ILE A 322 15.14 -29.42 25.35
N LEU A 323 13.82 -29.68 25.44
CA LEU A 323 12.98 -29.14 26.50
C LEU A 323 13.42 -29.64 27.90
N SER A 324 13.76 -30.93 28.02
CA SER A 324 14.29 -31.49 29.27
C SER A 324 15.62 -30.85 29.70
N LEU A 325 16.51 -30.57 28.75
CA LEU A 325 17.79 -29.93 29.03
C LEU A 325 17.62 -28.46 29.46
N ILE A 326 16.72 -27.73 28.81
CA ILE A 326 16.37 -26.35 29.15
C ILE A 326 15.71 -26.28 30.54
N GLU A 327 14.83 -27.23 30.89
CA GLU A 327 14.23 -27.31 32.22
C GLU A 327 15.23 -27.70 33.32
N LYS A 328 16.19 -28.60 33.03
CA LYS A 328 17.25 -28.97 33.96
C LYS A 328 18.22 -27.82 34.24
N LEU A 329 18.56 -27.04 33.21
CA LEU A 329 19.36 -25.82 33.34
C LEU A 329 18.60 -24.72 34.11
N ARG A 330 17.28 -24.60 33.92
CA ARG A 330 16.42 -23.67 34.68
C ARG A 330 16.31 -24.01 36.17
N ARG A 331 16.49 -25.28 36.55
CA ARG A 331 16.42 -25.78 37.93
C ARG A 331 17.78 -25.96 38.62
N GLY A 332 18.88 -25.51 38.01
CA GLY A 332 20.22 -25.53 38.62
C GLY A 332 20.75 -26.92 38.99
N SER A 333 20.26 -27.98 38.36
CA SER A 333 20.65 -29.36 38.69
C SER A 333 21.88 -29.79 37.88
N GLN A 334 22.87 -30.45 38.51
CA GLN A 334 24.02 -31.00 37.80
C GLN A 334 23.59 -32.08 36.78
N ILE A 335 24.14 -31.99 35.57
CA ILE A 335 23.90 -32.95 34.49
C ILE A 335 25.03 -33.97 34.51
N SER A 336 24.75 -35.22 34.90
CA SER A 336 25.62 -36.38 34.63
C SER A 336 25.00 -37.22 33.50
N GLY A 337 25.71 -37.36 32.39
CA GLY A 337 25.31 -38.08 31.18
C GLY A 337 26.42 -38.07 30.13
N PRO A 338 26.42 -39.00 29.15
CA PRO A 338 27.60 -39.32 28.37
C PRO A 338 28.02 -38.14 27.47
N THR A 339 29.33 -37.94 27.39
CA THR A 339 29.97 -36.92 26.55
C THR A 339 29.58 -37.11 25.08
N ILE A 340 28.78 -36.20 24.54
CA ILE A 340 28.53 -36.12 23.09
C ILE A 340 29.75 -35.44 22.47
N SER A 341 30.55 -36.18 21.71
CA SER A 341 31.68 -35.63 20.96
C SER A 341 31.17 -34.91 19.71
N PHE A 342 31.42 -33.61 19.62
CA PHE A 342 31.21 -32.84 18.39
C PHE A 342 32.49 -32.83 17.55
N HIS A 343 32.35 -33.08 16.24
CA HIS A 343 33.45 -33.02 15.28
C HIS A 343 34.01 -31.58 15.18
N PRO A 344 35.33 -31.35 15.10
CA PRO A 344 35.94 -30.01 15.25
C PRO A 344 35.53 -28.93 14.24
N MET A 345 34.85 -29.28 13.14
CA MET A 345 34.33 -28.30 12.17
C MET A 345 33.03 -27.60 12.62
N LEU A 346 32.30 -28.14 13.60
CA LEU A 346 31.03 -27.56 14.07
C LEU A 346 31.23 -26.38 15.02
N VAL A 347 32.38 -26.27 15.68
CA VAL A 347 32.63 -25.24 16.71
C VAL A 347 33.02 -23.89 16.10
N ARG A 348 33.71 -23.86 14.95
CA ARG A 348 34.15 -22.61 14.32
C ARG A 348 33.05 -21.81 13.59
N GLY A 349 31.93 -22.44 13.22
CA GLY A 349 30.84 -21.76 12.51
C GLY A 349 29.79 -21.11 13.42
N ALA A 350 29.59 -21.64 14.63
CA ALA A 350 28.49 -21.24 15.51
C ALA A 350 28.79 -19.99 16.36
N PHE A 351 30.05 -19.69 16.66
CA PHE A 351 30.41 -18.67 17.66
C PHE A 351 31.07 -17.39 17.11
N GLY A 352 31.27 -17.28 15.79
CA GLY A 352 32.06 -16.17 15.23
C GLY A 352 31.31 -14.86 14.96
N LYS A 353 29.99 -14.87 14.76
CA LYS A 353 29.25 -13.67 14.32
C LYS A 353 27.77 -13.67 14.73
N SER A 354 27.45 -13.69 16.02
CA SER A 354 26.22 -13.04 16.52
C SER A 354 26.14 -13.05 18.05
N THR A 355 26.91 -12.19 18.70
CA THR A 355 26.70 -11.89 20.13
C THR A 355 25.45 -11.04 20.38
N ARG A 356 24.81 -10.49 19.34
CA ARG A 356 23.58 -9.67 19.49
C ARG A 356 22.27 -10.45 19.50
N PHE A 357 22.23 -11.68 18.99
CA PHE A 357 20.96 -12.43 18.89
C PHE A 357 20.56 -13.15 20.19
N ILE A 358 21.51 -13.38 21.11
CA ILE A 358 21.24 -14.03 22.40
C ILE A 358 20.84 -13.01 23.48
N GLU A 359 21.31 -11.76 23.39
CA GLU A 359 20.95 -10.72 24.35
C GLU A 359 19.45 -10.36 24.32
N GLU A 360 18.80 -10.44 23.16
CA GLU A 360 17.39 -10.05 23.00
C GLU A 360 16.37 -11.11 23.45
N ILE A 361 16.79 -12.37 23.63
CA ILE A 361 15.89 -13.47 24.03
C ILE A 361 16.07 -13.86 25.51
N VAL A 362 17.25 -13.65 26.12
CA VAL A 362 17.57 -14.24 27.44
C VAL A 362 17.91 -13.21 28.54
N GLY A 363 18.03 -11.92 28.24
CA GLY A 363 18.12 -10.88 29.29
C GLY A 363 19.31 -11.00 30.25
N PHE A 364 20.42 -11.59 29.82
CA PHE A 364 21.65 -11.68 30.62
C PHE A 364 22.62 -10.55 30.25
N ARG A 365 23.13 -9.82 31.26
CA ARG A 365 24.35 -9.01 31.14
C ARG A 365 25.58 -9.93 31.27
N PRO A 366 26.67 -9.73 30.51
CA PRO A 366 27.86 -10.55 30.68
C PRO A 366 28.63 -10.15 31.95
N MET A 367 28.90 -11.13 32.82
CA MET A 367 30.02 -11.08 33.77
C MET A 367 31.31 -11.35 32.99
N MET A 368 32.31 -10.47 33.14
CA MET A 368 33.66 -10.73 32.66
C MET A 368 34.24 -11.93 33.42
N PHE A 369 34.78 -12.89 32.67
CA PHE A 369 35.77 -13.83 33.20
C PHE A 369 37.09 -13.61 32.47
N ASP A 370 38.09 -13.24 33.26
CA ASP A 370 39.48 -13.11 32.89
C ASP A 370 40.06 -14.40 32.31
N GLY A 371 40.97 -14.22 31.36
CA GLY A 371 42.12 -15.09 31.14
C GLY A 371 41.82 -16.53 30.72
N HIS A 372 41.96 -16.81 29.42
CA HIS A 372 42.95 -17.77 28.92
C HIS A 372 42.92 -17.79 27.40
N GLU A 373 44.08 -17.49 26.80
CA GLU A 373 44.37 -17.66 25.37
C GLU A 373 44.27 -19.13 24.96
N ILE A 374 43.69 -19.40 23.79
CA ILE A 374 43.97 -20.63 23.05
C ILE A 374 44.27 -20.26 21.59
N HIS A 375 45.49 -20.58 21.19
CA HIS A 375 46.06 -20.41 19.85
C HIS A 375 45.39 -21.30 18.79
N CYS A 376 45.27 -20.71 17.58
CA CYS A 376 44.86 -21.21 16.26
C CYS A 376 44.11 -22.54 16.15
#